data_AF-A0A1Q7AZW8-F1
#
_entry.id   AF-A0A1Q7AZW8-F1
#
_cell.length_a   1.000
_cell.length_b   1.000
_cell.length_c   1.000
_cell.angle_alpha   90.00
_cell.angle_beta   90.00
_cell.angle_gamma   90.00
#
_symmetry.space_group_name_H-M   'P 1'
#
loop_
_entity.id
_entity.type
_entity.pdbx_description
1 polymer ?
#
loop_
_entity_poly.entity_id
_entity_poly.type
_entity_poly.pdbx_seq_one_letter_code
_entity_poly.pdbx_strand_id
1 'polypeptide(L)'
;MALIYLSLFAAPQLLLYLYLRERLPLSARRWLTLVFVVFNIPWGIVAVRMFSGSLWGISRVPYIAPWIAWQLLGWIFCGLICIYLLGKGVWWTVRRASYVVRERSGQPPDARRTTDDERVSRRQFLARATYAYAAAGLGVSAYGIWSAERLPEVTRRALVFPNLPAGLNGLRIAHLSDVHAGIHMSEAKMRAIVAQTNALGADLIVQTGDMIDISQSYISDYVRAFRDLRAPLGVVTVLGNHDRYTGEDAVIRGVRDAGQVFVKNGAHVIERGGAALALIGIDDPRNWHADDPQDYDLEPALRLTPPAKDAFRILLAHRPGAFDGAAPRGIPLTLAGHIHGGQFYLPVVGWSPGRLITKYVMGHFVQGSSQLYVSRGIGVVGVPLRVFVPPEIALFELRQS
;
A
#
# COMPACT_ATOMS: atom_id res chain seq x y z
N MET A 1 -7.41 -11.28 12.91
CA MET A 1 -6.50 -11.34 11.75
C MET A 1 -5.11 -11.89 12.09
N ALA A 2 -4.43 -11.38 13.12
CA ALA A 2 -3.05 -11.82 13.45
C ALA A 2 -2.88 -13.33 13.66
N LEU A 3 -3.78 -13.94 14.44
CA LEU A 3 -3.83 -15.39 14.65
C LEU A 3 -4.04 -16.17 13.34
N ILE A 4 -4.87 -15.66 12.42
CA ILE A 4 -5.15 -16.32 11.15
C ILE A 4 -3.88 -16.44 10.31
N TYR A 5 -3.06 -15.38 10.26
CA TYR A 5 -1.79 -15.42 9.52
C TYR A 5 -0.78 -16.36 10.16
N LEU A 6 -0.55 -16.25 11.47
CA LEU A 6 0.35 -17.15 12.19
C LEU A 6 -0.08 -18.61 12.00
N SER A 7 -1.38 -18.90 12.06
CA SER A 7 -1.92 -20.23 11.79
C SER A 7 -1.75 -20.65 10.33
N LEU A 8 -1.97 -19.78 9.36
CA LEU A 8 -1.81 -20.09 7.93
C LEU A 8 -0.37 -20.53 7.60
N PHE A 9 0.62 -19.89 8.21
CA PHE A 9 2.03 -20.18 7.97
C PHE A 9 2.58 -21.31 8.83
N ALA A 10 2.19 -21.39 10.12
CA ALA A 10 2.74 -22.37 11.06
C ALA A 10 2.02 -23.72 11.01
N ALA A 11 0.69 -23.75 10.79
CA ALA A 11 -0.07 -25.01 10.83
C ALA A 11 0.40 -26.04 9.79
N PRO A 12 0.74 -25.67 8.54
CA PRO A 12 1.15 -26.65 7.54
C PRO A 12 2.56 -27.18 7.80
N GLN A 13 3.43 -26.36 8.39
CA GLN A 13 4.74 -26.81 8.87
C GLN A 13 4.58 -27.78 10.04
N LEU A 14 3.66 -27.50 10.97
CA LEU A 14 3.34 -28.38 12.09
C LEU A 14 2.76 -29.72 11.60
N LEU A 15 1.85 -29.68 10.63
CA LEU A 15 1.28 -30.89 10.02
C LEU A 15 2.35 -31.72 9.31
N LEU A 16 3.25 -31.10 8.55
CA LEU A 16 4.37 -31.78 7.91
C LEU A 16 5.32 -32.39 8.95
N TYR A 17 5.61 -31.66 10.03
CA TYR A 17 6.40 -32.16 11.15
C TYR A 17 5.77 -33.39 11.79
N LEU A 18 4.47 -33.34 12.12
CA LEU A 18 3.75 -34.48 12.70
C LEU A 18 3.76 -35.69 11.76
N TYR A 19 3.47 -35.46 10.48
CA TYR A 19 3.48 -36.49 9.44
C TYR A 19 4.86 -37.17 9.29
N LEU A 20 5.94 -36.39 9.25
CA LEU A 20 7.30 -36.93 9.14
C LEU A 20 7.74 -37.60 10.45
N ARG A 21 7.36 -37.07 11.60
CA ARG A 21 7.71 -37.62 12.91
C ARG A 21 7.14 -39.03 13.09
N GLU A 22 5.91 -39.27 12.62
CA GLU A 22 5.30 -40.60 12.67
C GLU A 22 6.02 -41.62 11.78
N ARG A 23 6.55 -41.17 10.64
CA ARG A 23 7.15 -42.05 9.61
C ARG A 23 8.65 -42.23 9.71
N LEU A 24 9.35 -41.38 10.45
CA LEU A 24 10.80 -41.45 10.61
C LEU A 24 11.21 -42.27 11.84
N PRO A 25 12.38 -42.95 11.78
CA PRO A 25 12.93 -43.71 12.90
C PRO A 25 13.28 -42.80 14.09
N LEU A 26 13.23 -43.35 15.31
CA LEU A 26 13.46 -42.62 16.57
C LEU A 26 14.76 -41.80 16.57
N SER A 27 15.83 -42.33 15.98
CA SER A 27 17.14 -41.66 15.86
C SER A 27 17.09 -40.37 15.02
N ALA A 28 16.17 -40.28 14.05
CA ALA A 28 15.96 -39.13 13.19
C ALA A 28 14.94 -38.12 13.76
N ARG A 29 14.03 -38.57 14.65
CA ARG A 29 12.99 -37.70 15.25
C ARG A 29 13.58 -36.53 16.03
N ARG A 30 14.65 -36.76 16.80
CA ARG A 30 15.33 -35.68 17.55
C ARG A 30 15.87 -34.57 16.63
N TRP A 31 16.41 -34.95 15.48
CA TRP A 31 16.93 -34.02 14.49
C TRP A 31 15.80 -33.28 13.77
N LEU A 32 14.73 -34.00 13.41
CA LEU A 32 13.53 -33.38 12.85
C LEU A 32 12.94 -32.33 13.81
N THR A 33 12.83 -32.64 15.10
CA THR A 33 12.34 -31.69 16.12
C THR A 33 13.27 -30.49 16.25
N LEU A 34 14.59 -30.70 16.29
CA LEU A 34 15.56 -29.59 16.34
C LEU A 34 15.43 -28.67 15.12
N VAL A 35 15.40 -29.24 13.92
CA VAL A 35 15.23 -28.48 12.67
C VAL A 35 13.91 -27.72 12.71
N PHE A 36 12.80 -28.37 13.06
CA PHE A 36 11.49 -27.74 13.13
C PHE A 36 11.48 -26.54 14.09
N VAL A 37 12.04 -26.70 15.29
CA VAL A 37 12.09 -25.63 16.31
C VAL A 37 12.96 -24.48 15.82
N VAL A 38 14.22 -24.74 15.45
CA VAL A 38 15.17 -23.70 15.00
C VAL A 38 14.61 -22.92 13.82
N PHE A 39 14.01 -23.63 12.87
CA PHE A 39 13.41 -23.06 11.68
C PHE A 39 12.20 -22.17 11.97
N ASN A 40 11.47 -22.44 13.06
CA ASN A 40 10.28 -21.68 13.47
C ASN A 40 10.56 -20.58 14.51
N ILE A 41 11.79 -20.46 15.04
CA ILE A 41 12.17 -19.34 15.93
C ILE A 41 11.80 -17.97 15.34
N PRO A 42 12.02 -17.68 14.04
CA PRO A 42 11.61 -16.41 13.46
C PRO A 42 10.09 -16.16 13.55
N TRP A 43 9.23 -17.19 13.46
CA TRP A 43 7.78 -17.02 13.69
C TRP A 43 7.48 -16.60 15.14
N GLY A 44 8.23 -17.11 16.11
CA GLY A 44 8.11 -16.68 17.51
C GLY A 44 8.43 -15.19 17.69
N ILE A 45 9.50 -14.72 17.05
CA ILE A 45 9.89 -13.30 17.07
C ILE A 45 8.82 -12.43 16.39
N VAL A 46 8.34 -12.87 15.21
CA VAL A 46 7.24 -12.21 14.49
C VAL A 46 5.99 -12.15 15.36
N ALA A 47 5.60 -13.25 16.00
CA ALA A 47 4.41 -13.31 16.84
C ALA A 47 4.51 -12.33 18.02
N VAL A 48 5.62 -12.33 18.76
CA VAL A 48 5.84 -11.40 19.88
C VAL A 48 5.72 -9.95 19.42
N ARG A 49 6.35 -9.60 18.29
CA ARG A 49 6.28 -8.24 17.71
C ARG A 49 4.88 -7.87 17.26
N MET A 50 4.20 -8.79 16.59
CA MET A 50 2.83 -8.64 16.12
C MET A 50 1.84 -8.41 17.28
N PHE A 51 1.97 -9.15 18.38
CA PHE A 51 1.15 -8.96 19.58
C PHE A 51 1.55 -7.73 20.41
N SER A 52 2.77 -7.23 20.26
CA SER A 52 3.21 -5.94 20.85
C SER A 52 2.74 -4.70 20.07
N GLY A 53 1.99 -4.89 18.98
CA GLY A 53 1.40 -3.79 18.20
C GLY A 53 2.33 -3.13 17.17
N SER A 54 3.53 -3.68 16.92
CA SER A 54 4.43 -3.15 15.88
C SER A 54 5.32 -4.21 15.26
N LEU A 55 5.26 -4.31 13.93
CA LEU A 55 6.21 -5.09 13.11
C LEU A 55 7.42 -4.24 12.67
N TRP A 56 7.48 -2.97 13.08
CA TRP A 56 8.55 -2.08 12.68
C TRP A 56 9.90 -2.53 13.23
N GLY A 57 10.94 -2.46 12.39
CA GLY A 57 12.28 -2.91 12.73
C GLY A 57 12.49 -4.43 12.74
N ILE A 58 11.48 -5.24 12.41
CA ILE A 58 11.65 -6.70 12.30
C ILE A 58 12.67 -7.09 11.21
N SER A 59 12.77 -6.26 10.16
CA SER A 59 13.78 -6.35 9.11
C SER A 59 15.20 -6.07 9.60
N ARG A 60 15.37 -5.45 10.78
CA ARG A 60 16.69 -5.25 11.40
C ARG A 60 17.20 -6.50 12.09
N VAL A 61 16.35 -7.49 12.36
CA VAL A 61 16.81 -8.79 12.86
C VAL A 61 17.40 -9.55 11.68
N PRO A 62 18.70 -9.91 11.71
CA PRO A 62 19.35 -10.59 10.60
C PRO A 62 18.55 -11.82 10.16
N TYR A 63 18.47 -12.03 8.85
CA TYR A 63 17.83 -13.18 8.20
C TYR A 63 16.31 -13.32 8.35
N ILE A 64 15.61 -12.53 9.17
CA ILE A 64 14.14 -12.62 9.26
C ILE A 64 13.47 -12.26 7.94
N ALA A 65 13.82 -11.13 7.33
CA ALA A 65 13.19 -10.71 6.07
C ALA A 65 13.41 -11.70 4.90
N PRO A 66 14.66 -12.17 4.63
CA PRO A 66 14.88 -13.24 3.65
C PRO A 66 14.13 -14.54 3.97
N TRP A 67 14.04 -14.93 5.24
CA TRP A 67 13.32 -16.13 5.65
C TRP A 67 11.82 -15.99 5.43
N ILE A 68 11.20 -14.85 5.79
CA ILE A 68 9.78 -14.58 5.51
C ILE A 68 9.53 -14.61 4.00
N ALA A 69 10.39 -13.95 3.21
CA ALA A 69 10.28 -13.93 1.76
C ALA A 69 10.33 -15.34 1.15
N TRP A 70 11.26 -16.17 1.61
CA TRP A 70 11.36 -17.55 1.16
C TRP A 70 10.14 -18.40 1.55
N GLN A 71 9.57 -18.22 2.74
CA GLN A 71 8.31 -18.87 3.14
C GLN A 71 7.17 -18.45 2.21
N LEU A 72 7.02 -17.15 1.95
CA LEU A 72 6.00 -16.64 1.04
C LEU A 72 6.14 -17.22 -0.38
N LEU A 73 7.37 -17.33 -0.89
CA LEU A 73 7.65 -17.97 -2.19
C LEU A 73 7.26 -19.45 -2.19
N GLY A 74 7.56 -20.18 -1.11
CA GLY A 74 7.13 -21.57 -0.94
C GLY A 74 5.60 -21.72 -0.92
N TRP A 75 4.91 -20.80 -0.27
CA TRP A 75 3.44 -20.76 -0.23
C TRP A 75 2.81 -20.42 -1.58
N ILE A 76 3.39 -19.46 -2.32
CA ILE A 76 2.97 -19.15 -3.68
C ILE A 76 3.13 -20.39 -4.56
N PHE A 77 4.26 -21.10 -4.47
CA PHE A 77 4.48 -22.34 -5.20
C PHE A 77 3.45 -23.43 -4.87
N CYS A 78 3.18 -23.67 -3.58
CA CYS A 78 2.14 -24.61 -3.14
C CYS A 78 0.74 -24.21 -3.63
N GLY A 79 0.39 -22.92 -3.57
CA GLY A 79 -0.88 -22.39 -4.06
C GLY A 79 -1.06 -22.63 -5.56
N LEU A 80 -0.01 -22.42 -6.35
CA LEU A 80 -0.02 -22.69 -7.79
C LEU A 80 -0.18 -24.18 -8.11
N ILE A 81 0.46 -25.07 -7.34
CA ILE A 81 0.23 -26.52 -7.44
C ILE A 81 -1.24 -26.85 -7.15
N CYS A 82 -1.81 -26.29 -6.08
CA CYS A 82 -3.23 -26.49 -5.75
C CYS A 82 -4.15 -26.02 -6.88
N ILE A 83 -3.93 -24.84 -7.45
CA ILE A 83 -4.69 -24.33 -8.60
C ILE A 83 -4.57 -25.28 -9.80
N TYR A 84 -3.37 -25.76 -10.10
CA TYR A 84 -3.15 -26.73 -11.18
C TYR A 84 -3.89 -28.06 -10.94
N LEU A 85 -3.84 -28.59 -9.71
CA LEU A 85 -4.55 -29.82 -9.34
C LEU A 85 -6.08 -29.64 -9.40
N LEU A 86 -6.60 -28.50 -8.94
CA LEU A 86 -8.02 -28.14 -9.07
C LEU A 86 -8.43 -28.03 -10.54
N GLY A 87 -7.63 -27.35 -11.37
CA GLY A 87 -7.84 -27.26 -12.81
C GLY A 87 -7.88 -28.64 -13.49
N LYS A 88 -7.00 -29.56 -13.07
CA LYS A 88 -7.06 -30.96 -13.49
C LYS A 88 -8.33 -31.68 -13.02
N GLY A 89 -8.75 -31.45 -11.79
CA GLY A 89 -9.98 -32.00 -11.24
C GLY A 89 -11.20 -31.57 -12.07
N VAL A 90 -11.31 -30.27 -12.37
CA VAL A 90 -12.35 -29.68 -13.22
C VAL A 90 -12.30 -30.25 -14.64
N TRP A 91 -11.11 -30.34 -15.24
CA TRP A 91 -10.98 -30.92 -16.58
C TRP A 91 -11.38 -32.40 -16.62
N TRP A 92 -11.02 -33.16 -15.58
CA TRP A 92 -11.40 -34.57 -15.45
C TRP A 92 -12.91 -34.72 -15.29
N THR A 93 -13.56 -33.92 -14.43
CA THR A 93 -15.02 -33.97 -14.25
C THR A 93 -15.75 -33.55 -15.52
N VAL A 94 -15.30 -32.50 -16.22
CA VAL A 94 -15.84 -32.11 -17.52
C VAL A 94 -15.71 -33.25 -18.53
N ARG A 95 -14.53 -33.86 -18.69
CA ARG A 95 -14.37 -35.00 -19.61
C ARG A 95 -15.21 -36.21 -19.23
N ARG A 96 -15.34 -36.51 -17.93
CA ARG A 96 -16.17 -37.60 -17.43
C ARG A 96 -17.65 -37.32 -17.71
N ALA A 97 -18.12 -36.11 -17.49
CA ALA A 97 -19.48 -35.69 -17.82
C ALA A 97 -19.73 -35.76 -19.34
N SER A 98 -18.80 -35.26 -20.17
CA SER A 98 -18.90 -35.38 -21.63
C SER A 98 -18.90 -36.83 -22.11
N TYR A 99 -18.11 -37.70 -21.47
CA TYR A 99 -18.10 -39.14 -21.77
C TYR A 99 -19.46 -39.78 -21.44
N VAL A 100 -20.00 -39.54 -20.25
CA VAL A 100 -21.32 -40.08 -19.83
C VAL A 100 -22.46 -39.57 -20.71
N VAL A 101 -22.42 -38.30 -21.13
CA VAL A 101 -23.40 -37.73 -22.08
C VAL A 101 -23.29 -38.42 -23.44
N ARG A 102 -22.07 -38.63 -23.95
CA ARG A 102 -21.84 -39.31 -25.25
C ARG A 102 -22.28 -40.78 -25.22
N GLU A 103 -21.98 -41.50 -24.15
CA GLU A 103 -22.39 -42.89 -23.92
C GLU A 103 -23.91 -43.03 -23.90
N ARG A 104 -24.62 -42.08 -23.25
CA ARG A 104 -26.09 -42.04 -23.25
C ARG A 104 -26.71 -41.65 -24.59
N SER A 105 -25.99 -40.90 -25.43
CA SER A 105 -26.48 -40.48 -26.75
C SER A 105 -26.30 -41.52 -27.87
N GLY A 106 -25.71 -42.69 -27.59
CA GLY A 106 -25.54 -43.77 -28.56
C GLY A 106 -24.60 -43.45 -29.72
N GLN A 107 -23.79 -42.39 -29.62
CA GLN A 107 -22.81 -42.04 -30.64
C GLN A 107 -21.65 -43.05 -30.63
N PRO A 108 -21.38 -43.77 -31.75
CA PRO A 108 -20.26 -44.69 -31.82
C PRO A 108 -18.93 -43.94 -31.64
N PRO A 109 -17.90 -44.58 -31.05
CA PRO A 109 -16.60 -43.96 -30.90
C PRO A 109 -16.03 -43.69 -32.29
N ASP A 110 -15.87 -42.41 -32.62
CA ASP A 110 -15.27 -41.96 -33.88
C ASP A 110 -13.92 -42.67 -34.08
N ALA A 111 -13.82 -43.43 -35.17
CA ALA A 111 -12.61 -44.16 -35.53
C ALA A 111 -11.51 -43.11 -35.75
N ARG A 112 -10.59 -43.07 -34.78
CA ARG A 112 -9.38 -42.23 -34.74
C ARG A 112 -9.00 -41.66 -36.11
N ARG A 113 -9.23 -40.36 -36.31
CA ARG A 113 -8.20 -39.55 -36.96
C ARG A 113 -6.96 -39.66 -36.09
N THR A 114 -6.04 -40.53 -36.49
CA THR A 114 -4.63 -40.47 -36.12
C THR A 114 -4.05 -39.23 -36.78
N THR A 115 -4.42 -38.06 -36.29
CA THR A 115 -3.41 -37.01 -36.24
C THR A 115 -2.52 -37.38 -35.08
N ASP A 116 -1.28 -37.75 -35.38
CA ASP A 116 -0.13 -37.54 -34.49
C ASP A 116 -0.02 -36.02 -34.21
N ASP A 117 -1.07 -35.47 -33.60
CA ASP A 117 -1.22 -34.06 -33.30
C ASP A 117 -0.41 -33.84 -32.04
N GLU A 118 0.91 -33.67 -32.24
CA GLU A 118 1.95 -33.26 -31.30
C GLU A 118 1.48 -33.19 -29.83
N ARG A 119 1.18 -34.34 -29.23
CA ARG A 119 0.75 -34.36 -27.85
C ARG A 119 1.96 -34.08 -26.99
N VAL A 120 2.09 -32.82 -26.59
CA VAL A 120 3.15 -32.32 -25.70
C VAL A 120 3.34 -33.33 -24.57
N SER A 121 4.52 -33.96 -24.53
CA SER A 121 4.80 -34.95 -23.48
C SER A 121 4.70 -34.29 -22.10
N ARG A 122 4.40 -35.06 -21.04
CA ARG A 122 4.34 -34.53 -19.67
C ARG A 122 5.60 -33.73 -19.31
N ARG A 123 6.77 -34.19 -19.75
CA ARG A 123 8.06 -33.51 -19.58
C ARG A 123 8.09 -32.16 -20.31
N GLN A 124 7.68 -32.12 -21.57
CA GLN A 124 7.62 -30.88 -22.35
C GLN A 124 6.57 -29.91 -21.79
N PHE A 125 5.42 -30.41 -21.32
CA PHE A 125 4.39 -29.57 -20.71
C PHE A 125 4.91 -28.94 -19.42
N LEU A 126 5.49 -29.74 -18.53
CA LEU A 126 6.09 -29.24 -17.28
C LEU A 126 7.20 -28.24 -17.58
N ALA A 127 8.10 -28.55 -18.51
CA ALA A 127 9.16 -27.62 -18.92
C ALA A 127 8.60 -26.31 -19.47
N ARG A 128 7.66 -26.37 -20.42
CA ARG A 128 7.01 -25.18 -21.01
C ARG A 128 6.26 -24.37 -19.95
N ALA A 129 5.54 -25.02 -19.03
CA ALA A 129 4.84 -24.37 -17.94
C ALA A 129 5.82 -23.68 -16.97
N THR A 130 6.93 -24.34 -16.63
CA THR A 130 7.99 -23.74 -15.81
C THR A 130 8.61 -22.52 -16.49
N TYR A 131 8.93 -22.61 -17.79
CA TYR A 131 9.45 -21.46 -18.53
C TYR A 131 8.44 -20.33 -18.65
N ALA A 132 7.18 -20.62 -18.94
CA ALA A 132 6.12 -19.63 -18.98
C ALA A 132 5.91 -18.93 -17.63
N TYR A 133 5.95 -19.70 -16.53
CA TYR A 133 5.88 -19.16 -15.17
C TYR A 133 7.07 -18.25 -14.85
N ALA A 134 8.30 -18.70 -15.15
CA ALA A 134 9.50 -17.91 -14.93
C ALA A 134 9.48 -16.62 -15.77
N ALA A 135 9.08 -16.70 -17.03
CA ALA A 135 8.95 -15.55 -17.92
C ALA A 135 7.87 -14.58 -17.45
N ALA A 136 6.71 -15.07 -16.98
CA ALA A 136 5.65 -14.23 -16.43
C ALA A 136 6.11 -13.52 -15.14
N GLY A 137 6.78 -14.25 -14.23
CA GLY A 137 7.35 -13.68 -13.01
C GLY A 137 8.36 -12.58 -13.33
N LEU A 138 9.30 -12.84 -14.24
CA LEU A 138 10.27 -11.85 -14.70
C LEU A 138 9.59 -10.63 -15.33
N GLY A 139 8.58 -10.84 -16.18
CA GLY A 139 7.84 -9.76 -16.83
C GLY A 139 7.09 -8.87 -15.83
N VAL A 140 6.40 -9.47 -14.85
CA VAL A 140 5.70 -8.73 -13.79
C VAL A 140 6.67 -7.98 -12.89
N SER A 141 7.80 -8.60 -12.52
CA SER A 141 8.84 -7.94 -11.72
C SER A 141 9.50 -6.78 -12.47
N ALA A 142 9.87 -6.97 -13.73
CA ALA A 142 10.45 -5.92 -14.57
C ALA A 142 9.48 -4.75 -14.75
N TYR A 143 8.20 -5.03 -15.05
CA TYR A 143 7.15 -4.03 -15.09
C TYR A 143 6.99 -3.28 -13.76
N GLY A 144 6.97 -4.02 -12.65
CA GLY A 144 6.81 -3.45 -11.33
C GLY A 144 7.96 -2.55 -10.91
N ILE A 145 9.21 -2.92 -11.23
CA ILE A 145 10.40 -2.09 -10.99
C ILE A 145 10.36 -0.84 -11.88
N TRP A 146 10.09 -1.00 -13.18
CA TRP A 146 9.95 0.14 -14.09
C TRP A 146 8.86 1.12 -13.62
N SER A 147 7.72 0.59 -13.17
CA SER A 147 6.60 1.36 -12.63
C SER A 147 6.95 2.07 -11.32
N ALA A 148 7.78 1.48 -10.45
CA ALA A 148 8.29 2.11 -9.24
C ALA A 148 9.34 3.20 -9.52
N GLU A 149 10.14 3.04 -10.58
CA GLU A 149 11.24 3.95 -10.88
C GLU A 149 10.85 5.16 -11.72
N ARG A 150 9.75 5.09 -12.49
CA ARG A 150 9.29 6.22 -13.28
C ARG A 150 8.74 7.37 -12.42
N LEU A 151 8.60 8.54 -13.05
CA LEU A 151 7.95 9.69 -12.43
C LEU A 151 6.47 9.42 -12.12
N PRO A 152 5.92 10.05 -11.08
CA PRO A 152 4.51 9.90 -10.73
C PRO A 152 3.55 10.24 -11.86
N GLU A 153 2.46 9.49 -11.93
CA GLU A 153 1.31 9.86 -12.74
C GLU A 153 0.54 11.00 -12.07
N VAL A 154 0.01 11.91 -12.88
CA VAL A 154 -0.82 13.01 -12.40
C VAL A 154 -2.28 12.58 -12.45
N THR A 155 -2.88 12.35 -11.29
CA THR A 155 -4.32 12.06 -11.19
C THR A 155 -5.08 13.37 -10.99
N ARG A 156 -5.97 13.72 -11.93
CA ARG A 156 -6.78 14.95 -11.85
C ARG A 156 -8.20 14.63 -11.40
N ARG A 157 -8.71 15.36 -10.41
CA ARG A 157 -10.07 15.19 -9.91
C ARG A 157 -10.71 16.53 -9.55
N ALA A 158 -11.96 16.72 -9.96
CA ALA A 158 -12.80 17.78 -9.40
C ALA A 158 -13.52 17.23 -8.17
N LEU A 159 -13.41 17.91 -7.03
CA LEU A 159 -14.10 17.56 -5.79
C LEU A 159 -15.19 18.60 -5.54
N VAL A 160 -16.45 18.16 -5.50
CA VAL A 160 -17.61 19.03 -5.48
C VAL A 160 -18.18 19.11 -4.07
N PHE A 161 -18.41 20.32 -3.55
CA PHE A 161 -18.99 20.54 -2.22
C PHE A 161 -20.09 21.61 -2.27
N PRO A 162 -21.31 21.33 -1.78
CA PRO A 162 -22.41 22.30 -1.78
C PRO A 162 -22.15 23.54 -0.91
N ASN A 163 -21.39 23.36 0.17
CA ASN A 163 -21.04 24.41 1.11
C ASN A 163 -19.64 25.01 0.84
N LEU A 164 -19.07 24.83 -0.36
CA LEU A 164 -17.80 25.47 -0.71
C LEU A 164 -18.01 27.00 -0.79
N PRO A 165 -17.27 27.81 -0.02
CA PRO A 165 -17.29 29.26 -0.18
C PRO A 165 -16.86 29.68 -1.60
N ALA A 166 -17.50 30.71 -2.16
CA ALA A 166 -17.24 31.16 -3.53
C ALA A 166 -15.76 31.52 -3.78
N GLY A 167 -15.06 32.09 -2.79
CA GLY A 167 -13.62 32.41 -2.87
C GLY A 167 -12.70 31.19 -3.01
N LEU A 168 -13.18 30.00 -2.64
CA LEU A 168 -12.45 28.72 -2.78
C LEU A 168 -12.86 27.93 -4.02
N ASN A 169 -13.86 28.39 -4.78
CA ASN A 169 -14.24 27.75 -6.04
C ASN A 169 -13.07 27.82 -7.03
N GLY A 170 -12.79 26.70 -7.71
CA GLY A 170 -11.65 26.54 -8.61
C GLY A 170 -10.29 26.50 -7.90
N LEU A 171 -10.22 26.36 -6.57
CA LEU A 171 -8.96 26.19 -5.84
C LEU A 171 -8.27 24.89 -6.32
N ARG A 172 -7.02 25.01 -6.77
CA ARG A 172 -6.21 23.88 -7.24
C ARG A 172 -5.25 23.41 -6.17
N ILE A 173 -5.38 22.16 -5.72
CA ILE A 173 -4.54 21.58 -4.65
C ILE A 173 -3.73 20.42 -5.23
N ALA A 174 -2.40 20.51 -5.19
CA ALA A 174 -1.54 19.37 -5.46
C ALA A 174 -1.27 18.61 -4.15
N HIS A 175 -1.56 17.31 -4.16
CA HIS A 175 -1.37 16.43 -3.03
C HIS A 175 -0.24 15.45 -3.32
N LEU A 176 0.81 15.60 -2.51
CA LEU A 176 2.00 14.77 -2.47
C LEU A 176 1.91 13.91 -1.21
N SER A 177 2.32 12.65 -1.30
CA SER A 177 2.35 11.77 -0.12
C SER A 177 3.42 10.71 -0.30
N ASP A 178 3.98 10.25 0.83
CA ASP A 178 4.88 9.11 0.89
C ASP A 178 6.04 9.25 -0.12
N VAL A 179 6.82 10.32 -0.01
CA VAL A 179 7.97 10.59 -0.89
C VAL A 179 9.08 9.55 -0.65
N HIS A 180 9.31 9.18 0.61
CA HIS A 180 10.39 8.28 1.04
C HIS A 180 11.76 8.65 0.47
N ALA A 181 12.22 9.88 0.73
CA ALA A 181 13.62 10.25 0.49
C ALA A 181 14.54 9.21 1.14
N GLY A 182 15.35 8.54 0.31
CA GLY A 182 16.01 7.30 0.69
C GLY A 182 16.68 6.59 -0.48
N ILE A 183 17.03 5.32 -0.28
CA ILE A 183 17.81 4.51 -1.23
C ILE A 183 17.17 4.38 -2.63
N HIS A 184 15.84 4.52 -2.73
CA HIS A 184 15.07 4.43 -3.97
C HIS A 184 14.55 5.79 -4.47
N MET A 185 14.92 6.89 -3.78
CA MET A 185 14.45 8.24 -4.06
C MET A 185 15.61 9.23 -3.95
N SER A 186 16.39 9.32 -5.03
CA SER A 186 17.52 10.25 -5.11
C SER A 186 17.07 11.70 -5.18
N GLU A 187 17.96 12.62 -4.80
CA GLU A 187 17.73 14.06 -4.97
C GLU A 187 17.34 14.43 -6.41
N ALA A 188 17.99 13.84 -7.42
CA ALA A 188 17.67 14.11 -8.82
C ALA A 188 16.22 13.72 -9.18
N LYS A 189 15.74 12.58 -8.68
CA LYS A 189 14.36 12.13 -8.86
C LYS A 189 13.40 13.04 -8.11
N MET A 190 13.73 13.45 -6.89
CA MET A 190 12.95 14.43 -6.13
C MET A 190 12.85 15.79 -6.85
N ARG A 191 13.93 16.29 -7.45
CA ARG A 191 13.92 17.52 -8.25
C ARG A 191 13.01 17.41 -9.47
N ALA A 192 13.01 16.26 -10.15
CA ALA A 192 12.12 16.00 -11.27
C ALA A 192 10.64 15.95 -10.83
N ILE A 193 10.35 15.35 -9.68
CA ILE A 193 9.01 15.36 -9.06
C ILE A 193 8.58 16.80 -8.74
N VAL A 194 9.44 17.59 -8.09
CA VAL A 194 9.17 19.01 -7.78
C VAL A 194 8.90 19.82 -9.04
N ALA A 195 9.69 19.62 -10.10
CA ALA A 195 9.46 20.27 -11.40
C ALA A 195 8.10 19.87 -12.00
N GLN A 196 7.75 18.58 -11.95
CA GLN A 196 6.46 18.08 -12.40
C GLN A 196 5.30 18.68 -11.60
N THR A 197 5.43 18.78 -10.27
CA THR A 197 4.42 19.37 -9.38
C THR A 197 4.24 20.86 -9.67
N ASN A 198 5.33 21.62 -9.79
CA ASN A 198 5.27 23.05 -10.10
C ASN A 198 4.60 23.31 -11.47
N ALA A 199 4.87 22.46 -12.46
CA ALA A 199 4.25 22.54 -13.79
C ALA A 199 2.72 22.32 -13.76
N LEU A 200 2.16 21.78 -12.67
CA LEU A 200 0.71 21.67 -12.51
C LEU A 200 0.05 23.04 -12.26
N GLY A 201 0.79 24.03 -11.77
CA GLY A 201 0.26 25.35 -11.41
C GLY A 201 -0.80 25.26 -10.32
N ALA A 202 -0.53 24.51 -9.26
CA ALA A 202 -1.42 24.42 -8.11
C ALA A 202 -1.37 25.71 -7.27
N ASP A 203 -2.50 26.09 -6.70
CA ASP A 203 -2.61 27.23 -5.79
C ASP A 203 -2.02 26.89 -4.41
N LEU A 204 -2.24 25.64 -3.97
CA LEU A 204 -1.82 25.07 -2.69
C LEU A 204 -1.15 23.71 -2.93
N ILE A 205 -0.10 23.41 -2.18
CA ILE A 205 0.51 22.08 -2.15
C ILE A 205 0.37 21.52 -0.74
N VAL A 206 -0.04 20.25 -0.63
CA VAL A 206 -0.11 19.55 0.66
C VAL A 206 0.71 18.26 0.64
N GLN A 207 1.38 17.97 1.75
CA GLN A 207 2.15 16.75 1.98
C GLN A 207 1.61 15.98 3.19
N THR A 208 1.12 14.76 2.95
CA THR A 208 0.47 13.94 3.99
C THR A 208 1.39 12.87 4.59
N GLY A 209 2.64 13.24 4.87
CA GLY A 209 3.58 12.40 5.59
C GLY A 209 4.47 11.48 4.75
N ASP A 210 5.39 10.83 5.44
CA ASP A 210 6.44 9.93 4.95
C ASP A 210 7.34 10.62 3.91
N MET A 211 7.86 11.79 4.27
CA MET A 211 8.86 12.50 3.47
C MET A 211 10.18 11.76 3.46
N ILE A 212 10.60 11.22 4.61
CA ILE A 212 11.90 10.58 4.81
C ILE A 212 11.71 9.11 5.16
N ASP A 213 12.46 8.22 4.51
CA ASP A 213 12.22 6.78 4.64
C ASP A 213 12.77 6.17 5.95
N ILE A 214 14.10 6.07 6.09
CA ILE A 214 14.72 5.29 7.18
C ILE A 214 15.87 5.98 7.90
N SER A 215 16.41 7.08 7.37
CA SER A 215 17.63 7.71 7.89
C SER A 215 17.62 9.23 7.74
N GLN A 216 18.05 9.91 8.80
CA GLN A 216 18.16 11.37 8.84
C GLN A 216 19.15 11.93 7.81
N SER A 217 20.09 11.10 7.32
CA SER A 217 21.03 11.50 6.26
C SER A 217 20.34 12.00 4.98
N TYR A 218 19.13 11.50 4.68
CA TYR A 218 18.36 11.89 3.50
C TYR A 218 17.58 13.21 3.68
N ILE A 219 17.52 13.77 4.89
CA ILE A 219 16.81 15.03 5.14
C ILE A 219 17.43 16.16 4.30
N SER A 220 18.76 16.23 4.22
CA SER A 220 19.43 17.29 3.46
C SER A 220 19.11 17.24 1.95
N ASP A 221 18.99 16.05 1.37
CA ASP A 221 18.61 15.84 -0.02
C ASP A 221 17.15 16.26 -0.25
N TYR A 222 16.26 15.85 0.66
CA TYR A 222 14.86 16.26 0.64
C TYR A 222 14.74 17.78 0.68
N VAL A 223 15.40 18.45 1.64
CA VAL A 223 15.39 19.91 1.78
C VAL A 223 15.88 20.59 0.50
N ARG A 224 17.01 20.14 -0.04
CA ARG A 224 17.60 20.73 -1.26
C ARG A 224 16.70 20.61 -2.49
N ALA A 225 15.92 19.54 -2.59
CA ALA A 225 14.99 19.35 -3.70
C ALA A 225 13.65 20.07 -3.46
N PHE A 226 13.02 19.87 -2.30
CA PHE A 226 11.66 20.32 -2.02
C PHE A 226 11.53 21.80 -1.66
N ARG A 227 12.65 22.49 -1.34
CA ARG A 227 12.68 23.97 -1.21
C ARG A 227 12.22 24.71 -2.47
N ASP A 228 12.26 24.04 -3.62
CA ASP A 228 11.90 24.63 -4.91
C ASP A 228 10.41 24.43 -5.25
N LEU A 229 9.61 23.79 -4.38
CA LEU A 229 8.15 23.75 -4.54
C LEU A 229 7.57 25.17 -4.48
N ARG A 230 6.63 25.44 -5.40
CA ARG A 230 6.01 26.76 -5.54
C ARG A 230 4.51 26.63 -5.62
N ALA A 231 3.82 27.18 -4.62
CA ALA A 231 2.39 27.39 -4.61
C ALA A 231 2.10 28.78 -3.98
N PRO A 232 1.25 29.62 -4.59
CA PRO A 232 0.90 30.94 -4.05
C PRO A 232 0.38 30.92 -2.61
N LEU A 233 -0.34 29.86 -2.24
CA LEU A 233 -0.91 29.66 -0.90
C LEU A 233 -0.02 28.81 0.02
N GLY A 234 1.19 28.48 -0.44
CA GLY A 234 2.19 27.75 0.33
C GLY A 234 2.16 26.23 0.18
N VAL A 235 3.04 25.60 0.96
CA VAL A 235 3.20 24.14 1.04
C VAL A 235 2.94 23.73 2.49
N VAL A 236 1.95 22.86 2.73
CA VAL A 236 1.54 22.46 4.08
C VAL A 236 1.76 20.97 4.30
N THR A 237 2.44 20.64 5.39
CA THR A 237 2.97 19.29 5.62
C THR A 237 2.58 18.77 7.00
N VAL A 238 2.17 17.50 7.05
CA VAL A 238 2.03 16.70 8.28
C VAL A 238 3.02 15.54 8.26
N LEU A 239 3.28 14.90 9.41
CA LEU A 239 4.18 13.75 9.48
C LEU A 239 3.45 12.44 9.19
N GLY A 240 4.21 11.48 8.68
CA GLY A 240 3.84 10.07 8.68
C GLY A 240 4.63 9.26 9.70
N ASN A 241 4.44 7.94 9.67
CA ASN A 241 5.12 7.07 10.63
C ASN A 241 6.62 6.96 10.37
N HIS A 242 7.07 6.95 9.11
CA HIS A 242 8.50 6.87 8.78
C HIS A 242 9.26 8.12 9.22
N ASP A 243 8.64 9.30 9.11
CA ASP A 243 9.23 10.55 9.58
C ASP A 243 9.53 10.49 11.08
N ARG A 244 8.56 10.00 11.86
CA ARG A 244 8.69 9.77 13.30
C ARG A 244 9.76 8.73 13.62
N TYR A 245 9.79 7.62 12.89
CA TYR A 245 10.79 6.56 13.09
C TYR A 245 12.20 6.99 12.74
N THR A 246 12.36 7.91 11.79
CA THR A 246 13.64 8.47 11.37
C THR A 246 14.19 9.46 12.39
N GLY A 247 13.31 10.29 12.95
CA GLY A 247 13.66 11.29 13.96
C GLY A 247 12.78 12.52 13.80
N GLU A 248 11.64 12.51 14.49
CA GLU A 248 10.58 13.51 14.41
C GLU A 248 11.09 14.96 14.35
N ASP A 249 11.87 15.39 15.35
CA ASP A 249 12.36 16.77 15.43
C ASP A 249 13.28 17.15 14.26
N ALA A 250 14.09 16.20 13.77
CA ALA A 250 14.99 16.45 12.65
C ALA A 250 14.20 16.60 11.34
N VAL A 251 13.16 15.77 11.15
CA VAL A 251 12.29 15.86 9.98
C VAL A 251 11.49 17.17 10.00
N ILE A 252 10.94 17.55 11.17
CA ILE A 252 10.22 18.84 11.31
C ILE A 252 11.13 20.02 10.98
N ARG A 253 12.39 20.01 11.44
CA ARG A 253 13.36 21.04 11.05
C ARG A 253 13.60 21.05 9.54
N GLY A 254 13.82 19.89 8.92
CA GLY A 254 13.97 19.79 7.47
C GLY A 254 12.75 20.32 6.69
N VAL A 255 11.53 19.96 7.09
CA VAL A 255 10.29 20.50 6.50
C VAL A 255 10.27 22.03 6.54
N ARG A 256 10.64 22.62 7.68
CA ARG A 256 10.71 24.09 7.83
C ARG A 256 11.85 24.71 7.01
N ASP A 257 13.01 24.08 6.97
CA ASP A 257 14.17 24.53 6.17
C ASP A 257 13.88 24.46 4.66
N ALA A 258 12.97 23.58 4.24
CA ALA A 258 12.42 23.52 2.88
C ALA A 258 11.34 24.59 2.61
N GLY A 259 11.07 25.49 3.56
CA GLY A 259 10.08 26.57 3.41
C GLY A 259 8.62 26.12 3.56
N GLN A 260 8.37 24.94 4.13
CA GLN A 260 7.03 24.38 4.28
C GLN A 260 6.43 24.71 5.65
N VAL A 261 5.11 24.84 5.70
CA VAL A 261 4.35 25.01 6.93
C VAL A 261 4.06 23.65 7.52
N PHE A 262 4.66 23.37 8.69
CA PHE A 262 4.38 22.15 9.44
C PHE A 262 3.16 22.31 10.35
N VAL A 263 2.21 21.38 10.29
CA VAL A 263 1.01 21.36 11.14
C VAL A 263 0.93 20.03 11.90
N LYS A 264 0.69 20.10 13.22
CA LYS A 264 0.52 18.94 14.09
C LYS A 264 -0.52 19.24 15.17
N ASN A 265 -1.56 18.42 15.22
CA ASN A 265 -2.70 18.52 16.12
C ASN A 265 -3.25 19.95 16.22
N GLY A 266 -3.42 20.61 15.08
CA GLY A 266 -3.82 22.01 14.97
C GLY A 266 -4.28 22.36 13.56
N ALA A 267 -4.38 23.66 13.26
CA ALA A 267 -4.78 24.14 11.94
C ALA A 267 -3.89 25.27 11.44
N HIS A 268 -3.62 25.27 10.14
CA HIS A 268 -3.10 26.42 9.41
C HIS A 268 -4.23 27.03 8.59
N VAL A 269 -4.52 28.31 8.83
CA VAL A 269 -5.62 29.02 8.16
C VAL A 269 -5.03 29.92 7.08
N ILE A 270 -5.57 29.81 5.88
CA ILE A 270 -5.25 30.68 4.75
C ILE A 270 -6.52 31.36 4.24
N GLU A 271 -6.37 32.50 3.59
CA GLU A 271 -7.49 33.23 2.97
C GLU A 271 -7.32 33.30 1.46
N ARG A 272 -8.42 33.12 0.72
CA ARG A 272 -8.47 33.28 -0.74
C ARG A 272 -9.84 33.82 -1.13
N GLY A 273 -9.86 34.95 -1.85
CA GLY A 273 -11.11 35.52 -2.36
C GLY A 273 -12.14 35.83 -1.27
N GLY A 274 -11.69 36.28 -0.09
CA GLY A 274 -12.55 36.58 1.06
C GLY A 274 -13.09 35.35 1.82
N ALA A 275 -12.65 34.15 1.47
CA ALA A 275 -13.00 32.92 2.17
C ALA A 275 -11.80 32.33 2.91
N ALA A 276 -12.03 31.85 4.13
CA ALA A 276 -11.02 31.15 4.91
C ALA A 276 -11.03 29.64 4.61
N LEU A 277 -9.83 29.07 4.44
CA LEU A 277 -9.57 27.65 4.36
C LEU A 277 -8.71 27.23 5.57
N ALA A 278 -9.21 26.32 6.39
CA ALA A 278 -8.48 25.74 7.49
C ALA A 278 -7.91 24.35 7.10
N LEU A 279 -6.60 24.25 7.07
CA LEU A 279 -5.84 23.02 6.87
C LEU A 279 -5.53 22.42 8.23
N ILE A 280 -6.33 21.44 8.62
CA ILE A 280 -6.21 20.73 9.90
C ILE A 280 -5.14 19.65 9.70
N GLY A 281 -4.07 19.68 10.50
CA GLY A 281 -3.05 18.63 10.48
C GLY A 281 -3.07 17.86 11.79
N ILE A 282 -3.10 16.53 11.70
CA ILE A 282 -3.01 15.64 12.87
C ILE A 282 -1.73 14.81 12.83
N ASP A 283 -1.24 14.41 14.00
CA ASP A 283 -0.08 13.55 14.17
C ASP A 283 -0.37 12.11 13.73
N ASP A 284 0.67 11.36 13.36
CA ASP A 284 0.54 9.91 13.17
C ASP A 284 0.45 9.21 14.55
N PRO A 285 -0.59 8.40 14.81
CA PRO A 285 -0.83 7.82 16.13
C PRO A 285 0.30 6.91 16.59
N ARG A 286 0.73 7.08 17.84
CA ARG A 286 1.80 6.27 18.45
C ARG A 286 1.40 4.82 18.62
N ASN A 287 0.19 4.61 19.13
CA ASN A 287 -0.47 3.32 19.25
C ASN A 287 -1.69 3.38 18.35
N TRP A 288 -1.70 2.55 17.31
CA TRP A 288 -2.77 2.54 16.32
C TRP A 288 -3.27 1.12 16.10
N HIS A 289 -4.50 1.01 15.64
CA HIS A 289 -5.05 -0.23 15.10
C HIS A 289 -5.53 -0.02 13.67
N ALA A 290 -5.80 -1.12 12.96
CA ALA A 290 -6.39 -1.03 11.62
C ALA A 290 -7.61 -0.10 11.63
N ASP A 291 -7.67 0.82 10.68
CA ASP A 291 -8.72 1.84 10.54
C ASP A 291 -8.94 2.71 11.80
N ASP A 292 -7.85 3.09 12.49
CA ASP A 292 -7.91 4.00 13.65
C ASP A 292 -8.54 5.37 13.29
N PRO A 293 -9.64 5.77 13.97
CA PRO A 293 -10.32 7.06 13.73
C PRO A 293 -9.52 8.28 14.19
N GLN A 294 -8.44 8.08 14.97
CA GLN A 294 -7.52 9.12 15.45
C GLN A 294 -8.22 10.24 16.25
N ASP A 295 -9.26 9.89 17.01
CA ASP A 295 -10.01 10.85 17.83
C ASP A 295 -9.10 11.60 18.81
N TYR A 296 -8.08 10.92 19.36
CA TYR A 296 -7.13 11.51 20.30
C TYR A 296 -6.37 12.72 19.72
N ASP A 297 -6.00 12.65 18.44
CA ASP A 297 -5.27 13.69 17.73
C ASP A 297 -6.21 14.70 17.05
N LEU A 298 -7.39 14.25 16.63
CA LEU A 298 -8.39 15.07 15.97
C LEU A 298 -9.06 16.08 16.91
N GLU A 299 -9.42 15.67 18.13
CA GLU A 299 -10.05 16.53 19.13
C GLU A 299 -9.24 17.80 19.47
N PRO A 300 -7.94 17.74 19.81
CA PRO A 300 -7.14 18.94 20.04
C PRO A 300 -7.01 19.80 18.78
N ALA A 301 -6.86 19.19 17.59
CA ALA A 301 -6.78 19.93 16.34
C ALA A 301 -8.05 20.75 16.07
N LEU A 302 -9.21 20.16 16.30
CA LEU A 302 -10.51 20.81 16.12
C LEU A 302 -10.75 21.96 17.10
N ARG A 303 -10.26 21.87 18.35
CA ARG A 303 -10.34 22.98 19.31
C ARG A 303 -9.56 24.21 18.86
N LEU A 304 -8.51 24.02 18.07
CA LEU A 304 -7.67 25.09 17.52
C LEU A 304 -8.09 25.52 16.10
N THR A 305 -9.16 24.93 15.56
CA THR A 305 -9.65 25.20 14.21
C THR A 305 -10.82 26.19 14.25
N PRO A 306 -10.85 27.24 13.39
CA PRO A 306 -12.01 28.12 13.28
C PRO A 306 -13.32 27.35 13.07
N PRO A 307 -14.46 27.79 13.63
CA PRO A 307 -15.76 27.14 13.46
C PRO A 307 -16.10 26.87 11.99
N ALA A 308 -16.87 25.81 11.72
CA ALA A 308 -17.20 25.40 10.34
C ALA A 308 -17.99 26.46 9.54
N LYS A 309 -18.66 27.37 10.25
CA LYS A 309 -19.34 28.53 9.64
C LYS A 309 -18.38 29.62 9.15
N ASP A 310 -17.15 29.65 9.68
CA ASP A 310 -16.18 30.72 9.46
C ASP A 310 -15.05 30.28 8.52
N ALA A 311 -14.84 28.96 8.32
CA ALA A 311 -13.84 28.42 7.41
C ALA A 311 -14.24 27.06 6.81
N PHE A 312 -13.92 26.86 5.53
CA PHE A 312 -13.94 25.52 4.92
C PHE A 312 -12.75 24.71 5.46
N ARG A 313 -12.94 23.43 5.77
CA ARG A 313 -11.95 22.61 6.47
C ARG A 313 -11.46 21.46 5.61
N ILE A 314 -10.15 21.25 5.57
CA ILE A 314 -9.51 20.06 4.98
C ILE A 314 -8.64 19.42 6.04
N LEU A 315 -8.84 18.13 6.31
CA LEU A 315 -7.97 17.33 7.17
C LEU A 315 -6.83 16.73 6.36
N LEU A 316 -5.61 16.95 6.83
CA LEU A 316 -4.38 16.31 6.40
C LEU A 316 -4.00 15.29 7.48
N ALA A 317 -4.03 14.01 7.11
CA ALA A 317 -3.66 12.91 7.98
C ALA A 317 -2.81 11.93 7.19
N HIS A 318 -1.82 11.30 7.82
CA HIS A 318 -1.05 10.29 7.10
C HIS A 318 -1.86 9.01 6.87
N ARG A 319 -2.52 8.50 7.92
CA ARG A 319 -3.34 7.29 7.86
C ARG A 319 -4.79 7.61 7.47
N PRO A 320 -5.39 6.87 6.52
CA PRO A 320 -6.73 7.16 6.03
C PRO A 320 -7.85 6.82 7.04
N GLY A 321 -7.56 6.05 8.09
CA GLY A 321 -8.51 5.75 9.16
C GLY A 321 -9.05 7.01 9.85
N ALA A 322 -8.29 8.12 9.87
CA ALA A 322 -8.72 9.41 10.43
C ALA A 322 -10.05 9.91 9.84
N PHE A 323 -10.37 9.49 8.62
CA PHE A 323 -11.63 9.82 7.98
C PHE A 323 -12.86 9.35 8.77
N ASP A 324 -12.76 8.19 9.43
CA ASP A 324 -13.85 7.64 10.24
C ASP A 324 -14.12 8.50 11.49
N GLY A 325 -13.11 9.23 12.00
CA GLY A 325 -13.28 10.25 13.03
C GLY A 325 -13.70 11.62 12.46
N ALA A 326 -13.20 11.97 11.29
CA ALA A 326 -13.40 13.28 10.65
C ALA A 326 -14.81 13.48 10.08
N ALA A 327 -15.32 12.49 9.34
CA ALA A 327 -16.59 12.60 8.61
C ALA A 327 -17.80 12.79 9.55
N PRO A 328 -17.95 12.07 10.68
CA PRO A 328 -19.03 12.30 11.63
C PRO A 328 -19.01 13.70 12.28
N ARG A 329 -17.84 14.34 12.31
CA ARG A 329 -17.65 15.71 12.81
C ARG A 329 -17.83 16.78 11.73
N GLY A 330 -18.28 16.38 10.54
CA GLY A 330 -18.63 17.27 9.44
C GLY A 330 -17.42 17.92 8.75
N ILE A 331 -16.24 17.29 8.79
CA ILE A 331 -15.07 17.76 8.04
C ILE A 331 -15.25 17.38 6.55
N PRO A 332 -15.38 18.36 5.62
CA PRO A 332 -15.76 18.07 4.24
C PRO A 332 -14.76 17.21 3.48
N LEU A 333 -13.45 17.40 3.68
CA LEU A 333 -12.41 16.71 2.91
C LEU A 333 -11.30 16.20 3.82
N THR A 334 -10.91 14.94 3.65
CA THR A 334 -9.70 14.34 4.24
C THR A 334 -8.75 13.90 3.12
N LEU A 335 -7.48 14.24 3.23
CA LEU A 335 -6.42 13.81 2.32
C LEU A 335 -5.42 12.94 3.10
N ALA A 336 -5.10 11.76 2.58
CA ALA A 336 -4.24 10.79 3.25
C ALA A 336 -3.36 9.96 2.29
N GLY A 337 -2.43 9.18 2.86
CA GLY A 337 -1.50 8.29 2.14
C GLY A 337 -1.28 6.96 2.86
N HIS A 338 -0.03 6.69 3.27
CA HIS A 338 0.45 5.60 4.13
C HIS A 338 0.80 4.27 3.44
N ILE A 339 -0.12 3.68 2.69
CA ILE A 339 0.07 2.28 2.24
C ILE A 339 0.43 2.11 0.77
N HIS A 340 0.59 3.19 0.01
CA HIS A 340 0.97 3.15 -1.41
C HIS A 340 0.04 2.29 -2.29
N GLY A 341 -1.25 2.20 -1.95
CA GLY A 341 -2.19 1.24 -2.52
C GLY A 341 -1.75 -0.24 -2.41
N GLY A 342 -0.85 -0.54 -1.46
CA GLY A 342 -0.25 -1.84 -1.19
C GLY A 342 0.94 -2.22 -2.07
N GLN A 343 1.42 -1.32 -2.94
CA GLN A 343 2.45 -1.57 -3.99
C GLN A 343 2.12 -2.71 -4.99
N PHE A 344 0.98 -3.38 -4.81
CA PHE A 344 0.48 -4.40 -5.70
C PHE A 344 -1.04 -4.34 -5.72
N TYR A 345 -1.63 -4.28 -6.91
CA TYR A 345 -3.07 -4.29 -7.09
C TYR A 345 -3.45 -5.30 -8.17
N LEU A 346 -4.53 -6.04 -7.98
CA LEU A 346 -5.09 -6.96 -8.97
C LEU A 346 -6.41 -6.40 -9.48
N PRO A 347 -6.42 -5.73 -10.65
CA PRO A 347 -7.63 -5.10 -11.19
C PRO A 347 -8.81 -6.07 -11.37
N VAL A 348 -8.53 -7.31 -11.78
CA VAL A 348 -9.57 -8.32 -12.09
C VAL A 348 -10.40 -8.69 -10.87
N VAL A 349 -9.81 -8.67 -9.67
CA VAL A 349 -10.49 -9.02 -8.41
C VAL A 349 -10.64 -7.84 -7.45
N GLY A 350 -10.17 -6.64 -7.84
CA GLY A 350 -10.24 -5.43 -7.02
C GLY A 350 -9.49 -5.52 -5.69
N TRP A 351 -8.43 -6.34 -5.62
CA TRP A 351 -7.73 -6.68 -4.38
C TRP A 351 -6.30 -6.12 -4.34
N SER A 352 -5.86 -5.70 -3.16
CA SER A 352 -4.49 -5.30 -2.85
C SER A 352 -4.12 -5.78 -1.45
N PRO A 353 -2.84 -6.09 -1.18
CA PRO A 353 -2.35 -6.39 0.18
C PRO A 353 -2.66 -5.27 1.18
N GLY A 354 -2.82 -4.02 0.71
CA GLY A 354 -3.22 -2.90 1.56
C GLY A 354 -4.57 -3.12 2.27
N ARG A 355 -5.47 -3.94 1.71
CA ARG A 355 -6.75 -4.32 2.35
C ARG A 355 -6.58 -5.07 3.67
N LEU A 356 -5.38 -5.57 3.96
CA LEU A 356 -5.08 -6.24 5.22
C LEU A 356 -4.80 -5.24 6.36
N ILE A 357 -4.55 -3.97 6.02
CA ILE A 357 -4.19 -2.89 6.95
C ILE A 357 -5.34 -1.91 7.08
N THR A 358 -5.98 -1.55 5.97
CA THR A 358 -7.07 -0.58 5.94
C THR A 358 -8.09 -0.89 4.86
N LYS A 359 -9.35 -0.55 5.11
CA LYS A 359 -10.41 -0.57 4.08
C LYS A 359 -10.20 0.51 3.01
N TYR A 360 -9.50 1.60 3.33
CA TYR A 360 -9.25 2.75 2.44
C TYR A 360 -7.90 2.61 1.72
N VAL A 361 -7.85 1.74 0.70
CA VAL A 361 -6.57 1.36 0.06
C VAL A 361 -5.94 2.48 -0.77
N MET A 362 -6.74 3.08 -1.65
CA MET A 362 -6.34 4.16 -2.57
C MET A 362 -7.58 4.73 -3.25
N GLY A 363 -7.49 5.97 -3.72
CA GLY A 363 -8.55 6.63 -4.50
C GLY A 363 -9.55 7.41 -3.64
N HIS A 364 -10.75 7.60 -4.19
CA HIS A 364 -11.77 8.51 -3.65
C HIS A 364 -12.89 7.74 -2.94
N PHE A 365 -13.23 8.16 -1.73
CA PHE A 365 -14.29 7.60 -0.88
C PHE A 365 -15.21 8.70 -0.39
N VAL A 366 -16.46 8.36 -0.11
CA VAL A 366 -17.50 9.31 0.33
C VAL A 366 -18.27 8.73 1.50
N GLN A 367 -18.52 9.55 2.52
CA GLN A 367 -19.39 9.24 3.65
C GLN A 367 -20.25 10.47 3.97
N GLY A 368 -21.55 10.38 3.69
CA GLY A 368 -22.45 11.53 3.79
C GLY A 368 -22.00 12.66 2.86
N SER A 369 -21.78 13.85 3.40
CA SER A 369 -21.24 15.01 2.68
C SER A 369 -19.71 15.10 2.70
N SER A 370 -19.02 14.17 3.37
CA SER A 370 -17.57 14.19 3.53
C SER A 370 -16.89 13.27 2.50
N GLN A 371 -15.72 13.70 2.03
CA GLN A 371 -14.93 13.01 1.02
C GLN A 371 -13.54 12.68 1.57
N LEU A 372 -13.01 11.53 1.20
CA LEU A 372 -11.64 11.10 1.49
C LEU A 372 -10.92 10.79 0.18
N TYR A 373 -9.72 11.32 0.02
CA TYR A 373 -8.79 10.84 -1.01
C TYR A 373 -7.55 10.21 -0.40
N VAL A 374 -7.27 8.97 -0.79
CA VAL A 374 -6.06 8.23 -0.40
C VAL A 374 -5.11 8.15 -1.57
N SER A 375 -3.97 8.83 -1.44
CA SER A 375 -2.90 8.83 -2.43
C SER A 375 -2.28 7.44 -2.56
N ARG A 376 -1.86 7.10 -3.78
CA ARG A 376 -1.02 5.91 -4.04
C ARG A 376 0.44 6.12 -3.63
N GLY A 377 0.80 7.29 -3.08
CA GLY A 377 2.16 7.65 -2.68
C GLY A 377 3.12 7.82 -3.87
N ILE A 378 4.27 8.45 -3.62
CA ILE A 378 5.28 8.76 -4.64
C ILE A 378 6.42 7.73 -4.64
N GLY A 379 6.92 7.41 -3.45
CA GLY A 379 8.04 6.51 -3.22
C GLY A 379 7.63 5.05 -3.11
N VAL A 380 8.51 4.26 -2.50
CA VAL A 380 8.31 2.84 -2.24
C VAL A 380 8.83 2.49 -0.85
N VAL A 381 8.29 1.43 -0.26
CA VAL A 381 8.79 0.86 0.99
C VAL A 381 9.19 -0.59 0.77
N GLY A 382 10.37 -0.97 1.27
CA GLY A 382 10.87 -2.33 1.17
C GLY A 382 11.30 -2.68 -0.27
N VAL A 383 10.57 -3.59 -0.91
CA VAL A 383 10.90 -4.01 -2.29
C VAL A 383 10.42 -2.94 -3.28
N PRO A 384 11.28 -2.39 -4.15
CA PRO A 384 10.94 -1.30 -5.07
C PRO A 384 10.13 -1.82 -6.27
N LEU A 385 8.92 -2.31 -6.02
CA LEU A 385 8.06 -2.95 -7.01
C LEU A 385 6.65 -2.42 -6.87
N ARG A 386 6.12 -1.80 -7.93
CA ARG A 386 4.75 -1.27 -8.01
C ARG A 386 3.98 -1.87 -9.18
N VAL A 387 3.11 -2.83 -8.94
CA VAL A 387 2.34 -3.52 -10.00
C VAL A 387 0.88 -3.07 -9.99
N PHE A 388 0.46 -2.44 -11.09
CA PHE A 388 -0.88 -1.85 -11.29
C PHE A 388 -1.28 -0.81 -10.22
N VAL A 389 -0.29 -0.24 -9.52
CA VAL A 389 -0.44 0.87 -8.58
C VAL A 389 0.74 1.85 -8.75
N PRO A 390 0.81 2.55 -9.90
CA PRO A 390 1.94 3.42 -10.16
C PRO A 390 2.02 4.58 -9.15
N PRO A 391 3.19 5.22 -8.99
CA PRO A 391 3.35 6.43 -8.19
C PRO A 391 2.39 7.54 -8.62
N GLU A 392 2.00 8.40 -7.68
CA GLU A 392 0.95 9.40 -7.91
C GLU A 392 1.30 10.78 -7.35
N ILE A 393 1.00 11.81 -8.14
CA ILE A 393 0.70 13.17 -7.68
C ILE A 393 -0.77 13.41 -7.97
N ALA A 394 -1.59 13.70 -6.96
CA ALA A 394 -2.98 14.05 -7.18
C ALA A 394 -3.14 15.56 -7.32
N LEU A 395 -3.91 16.02 -8.30
CA LEU A 395 -4.32 17.41 -8.45
C LEU A 395 -5.84 17.50 -8.31
N PHE A 396 -6.28 18.19 -7.28
CA PHE A 396 -7.67 18.47 -7.02
C PHE A 396 -8.05 19.87 -7.49
N GLU A 397 -9.26 20.01 -7.99
CA GLU A 397 -9.93 21.29 -8.20
C GLU A 397 -11.20 21.28 -7.35
N LEU A 398 -11.30 22.19 -6.37
CA LEU A 398 -12.51 22.30 -5.56
C LEU A 398 -13.59 23.04 -6.34
N ARG A 399 -14.80 22.48 -6.37
CA ARG A 399 -15.94 23.08 -7.07
C ARG A 399 -17.14 23.22 -6.15
N GLN A 400 -17.83 24.35 -6.29
CA GLN A 400 -19.14 24.53 -5.71
C GLN A 400 -20.18 23.78 -6.57
N SER A 401 -21.10 23.04 -5.95
CA SER A 401 -22.15 22.28 -6.66
C SER A 401 -23.22 23.16 -7.27
#